data_AF-A0A142X9X4-F1
#
_entry.id   AF-A0A142X9X4-F1
#
_cell.length_a   1.000
_cell.length_b   1.000
_cell.length_c   1.000
_cell.angle_alpha   90.00
_cell.angle_beta   90.00
_cell.angle_gamma   90.00
#
_symmetry.space_group_name_H-M   'P 1'
#
loop_
_entity.id
_entity.type
_entity.pdbx_description
1 polymer ?
#
loop_
_entity_poly.entity_id
_entity_poly.type
_entity_poly.pdbx_seq_one_letter_code
_entity_poly.pdbx_strand_id
1 'polypeptide(L)'
;MSFSRLLLRLALGRRLPTTSGELRVRGVSAPVTIRRDKWGVPHIDASTDADAHFALGFCQGQDRAGQLEVMLRLVRGTMAEWVGAVALPADRMSRHIGFRRAAETQLAALGSDTRSAFESFAAGVSAGTTTGLPQKPHEFAIVGGAPSSWDAADVLGLLKLQSFLLPSNWDVELARLRILLTDGPEALRALDPAAGGREGVSGRAGEGAPGSHAGTHPPHRPFASATILDTLAADLSVLQAYLPRGGGSNNWVISGARTESGKPLLASDPHLAPTCPAPWYLAHVRTPEWEATGAALAGAPGFAIGHNGFAAWGVTAGLTDNSDLFLETLGPDGRSVRQADGAFVACDVVKEIIRVKGAADVVEDVLVTPRGPVLTPILPNVNLAISLSAIWLEPRPLVGFLHAPRARSFDEFRRWFAEWPVLPLNLLYADAEGTIGWQLVGEVPARRGGASLLPRPADVSNAEWTGTVPFDEMPFRVNPECGYLATANDPPTAEPTPPAPLPEGKGEFEAEPTPPAPLPEGKGEKELSANVVSSTAGSPTSSPFPSGRGAGGVGSSDNPSPTPPLSGEGLNTADNSSSPFPSGRGAGG
;
A
#
# COMPACT_ATOMS: atom_id res chain seq x y z
N MET A 1 -1.69 2.35 36.18
CA MET A 1 -1.49 1.39 35.07
C MET A 1 -2.63 0.38 35.13
N SER A 2 -3.44 0.21 34.07
CA SER A 2 -4.63 -0.66 34.12
C SER A 2 -4.28 -2.11 34.50
N PHE A 3 -5.13 -2.77 35.28
CA PHE A 3 -4.99 -4.19 35.66
C PHE A 3 -4.86 -5.10 34.43
N SER A 4 -5.59 -4.81 33.34
CA SER A 4 -5.47 -5.54 32.07
C SER A 4 -4.10 -5.38 31.42
N ARG A 5 -3.48 -4.20 31.48
CA ARG A 5 -2.10 -3.98 30.99
C ARG A 5 -1.07 -4.70 31.86
N LEU A 6 -1.30 -4.78 33.17
CA LEU A 6 -0.43 -5.53 34.07
C LEU A 6 -0.50 -7.03 33.77
N LEU A 7 -1.72 -7.59 33.64
CA LEU A 7 -1.93 -8.99 33.25
C LEU A 7 -1.32 -9.32 31.89
N LEU A 8 -1.51 -8.48 30.87
CA LEU A 8 -0.88 -8.65 29.55
C LEU A 8 0.64 -8.65 29.63
N ARG A 9 1.23 -7.73 30.41
CA ARG A 9 2.69 -7.71 30.61
C ARG A 9 3.20 -8.92 31.38
N LEU A 10 2.45 -9.41 32.38
CA LEU A 10 2.80 -10.62 33.12
C LEU A 10 2.69 -11.87 32.24
N ALA A 11 1.66 -11.95 31.39
CA ALA A 11 1.42 -13.09 30.51
C ALA A 11 2.37 -13.13 29.30
N LEU A 12 2.64 -11.98 28.67
CA LEU A 12 3.41 -11.91 27.42
C LEU A 12 4.88 -11.53 27.62
N GLY A 13 5.25 -10.94 28.75
CA GLY A 13 6.61 -10.45 29.01
C GLY A 13 6.98 -9.20 28.19
N ARG A 14 8.27 -8.84 28.20
CA ARG A 14 8.82 -7.77 27.34
C ARG A 14 9.28 -8.39 26.02
N ARG A 15 8.67 -7.97 24.90
CA ARG A 15 9.01 -8.39 23.53
C ARG A 15 9.62 -7.23 22.74
N LEU A 16 10.63 -6.60 23.34
CA LEU A 16 11.32 -5.45 22.73
C LEU A 16 12.39 -5.93 21.74
N PRO A 17 12.68 -5.13 20.70
CA PRO A 17 13.73 -5.44 19.76
C PRO A 17 15.14 -5.39 20.37
N THR A 18 16.08 -6.10 19.75
CA THR A 18 17.50 -5.99 20.07
C THR A 18 18.08 -4.70 19.49
N THR A 19 18.20 -3.66 20.32
CA THR A 19 18.67 -2.33 19.89
C THR A 19 20.13 -2.04 20.26
N SER A 20 20.85 -3.01 20.82
CA SER A 20 22.26 -2.87 21.22
C SER A 20 23.00 -4.19 21.16
N GLY A 21 24.29 -4.12 20.84
CA GLY A 21 25.18 -5.27 20.71
C GLY A 21 25.51 -5.59 19.26
N GLU A 22 26.06 -6.78 19.04
CA GLU A 22 26.44 -7.26 17.71
C GLU A 22 25.54 -8.43 17.29
N LEU A 23 25.05 -8.37 16.05
CA LEU A 23 24.27 -9.45 15.43
C LEU A 23 24.97 -9.90 14.16
N ARG A 24 25.02 -11.22 13.95
CA ARG A 24 25.45 -11.81 12.68
C ARG A 24 24.22 -12.16 11.87
N VAL A 25 24.09 -11.55 10.70
CA VAL A 25 22.98 -11.74 9.77
C VAL A 25 23.52 -12.14 8.40
N ARG A 26 22.70 -12.82 7.61
CA ARG A 26 22.98 -13.06 6.18
C ARG A 26 22.42 -11.89 5.37
N GLY A 27 23.08 -11.55 4.27
CA GLY A 27 22.60 -10.52 3.33
C GLY A 27 23.35 -9.19 3.37
N VAL A 28 24.32 -9.03 4.27
CA VAL A 28 25.27 -7.90 4.25
C VAL A 28 26.65 -8.35 3.77
N SER A 29 27.32 -7.50 3.01
CA SER A 29 28.67 -7.71 2.47
C SER A 29 29.76 -7.13 3.36
N ALA A 30 29.44 -6.07 4.11
CA ALA A 30 30.33 -5.38 5.04
C ALA A 30 29.62 -5.09 6.37
N PRO A 31 30.36 -4.74 7.43
CA PRO A 31 29.74 -4.29 8.68
C PRO A 31 28.87 -3.04 8.46
N VAL A 32 27.68 -3.07 9.06
CA VAL A 32 26.76 -1.92 9.12
C VAL A 32 26.65 -1.47 10.58
N THR A 33 26.69 -0.16 10.80
CA THR A 33 26.44 0.43 12.12
C THR A 33 25.05 1.07 12.15
N ILE A 34 24.23 0.68 13.14
CA ILE A 34 22.91 1.26 13.36
C ILE A 34 22.92 1.92 14.74
N ARG A 35 22.83 3.24 14.78
CA ARG A 35 22.66 4.03 16.00
C ARG A 35 21.20 4.44 16.11
N ARG A 36 20.64 4.49 17.32
CA ARG A 36 19.27 4.99 17.54
C ARG A 36 19.29 6.18 18.46
N ASP A 37 18.58 7.23 18.08
CA ASP A 37 18.44 8.43 18.90
C ASP A 37 17.47 8.21 20.07
N LYS A 38 17.21 9.27 20.85
CA LYS A 38 16.29 9.23 22.00
C LYS A 38 14.83 8.92 21.62
N TRP A 39 14.46 9.09 20.36
CA TRP A 39 13.13 8.80 19.82
C TRP A 39 13.05 7.42 19.15
N GLY A 40 14.18 6.73 19.06
CA GLY A 40 14.30 5.43 18.40
C GLY A 40 14.53 5.52 16.89
N VAL A 41 14.76 6.71 16.33
CA VAL A 41 15.05 6.89 14.90
C VAL A 41 16.41 6.26 14.60
N PRO A 42 16.51 5.33 13.63
CA PRO A 42 17.78 4.74 13.24
C PRO A 42 18.61 5.70 12.37
N HIS A 43 19.90 5.76 12.68
CA HIS A 43 20.97 6.35 11.90
C HIS A 43 21.88 5.22 11.42
N ILE A 44 21.88 4.99 10.12
CA ILE A 44 22.48 3.82 9.47
C ILE A 44 23.73 4.26 8.71
N ASP A 45 24.86 3.65 9.03
CA ASP A 45 26.12 3.78 8.31
C ASP A 45 26.47 2.46 7.64
N ALA A 46 26.59 2.47 6.32
CA ALA A 46 26.90 1.28 5.52
C ALA A 46 27.95 1.59 4.44
N SER A 47 28.78 0.61 4.09
CA SER A 47 29.83 0.78 3.08
C SER A 47 29.32 0.66 1.64
N THR A 48 28.13 0.09 1.45
CA THR A 48 27.52 -0.12 0.12
C THR A 48 26.03 0.22 0.16
N ASP A 49 25.47 0.56 -1.00
CA ASP A 49 24.04 0.83 -1.13
C ASP A 49 23.19 -0.41 -0.82
N ALA A 50 23.64 -1.60 -1.22
CA ALA A 50 22.95 -2.85 -0.92
C ALA A 50 22.87 -3.10 0.60
N ASP A 51 23.97 -2.86 1.34
CA ASP A 51 24.00 -2.98 2.79
C ASP A 51 23.12 -1.92 3.48
N ALA A 52 23.06 -0.71 2.91
CA ALA A 52 22.21 0.38 3.40
C ALA A 52 20.72 0.05 3.28
N HIS A 53 20.28 -0.45 2.12
CA HIS A 53 18.89 -0.87 1.91
C HIS A 53 18.53 -2.07 2.78
N PHE A 54 19.45 -3.05 2.91
CA PHE A 54 19.28 -4.15 3.86
C PHE A 54 19.07 -3.65 5.28
N ALA A 55 19.92 -2.74 5.74
CA ALA A 55 19.85 -2.21 7.09
C ALA A 55 18.57 -1.40 7.34
N LEU A 56 18.12 -0.60 6.37
CA LEU A 56 16.85 0.10 6.46
C LEU A 56 15.69 -0.89 6.57
N GLY A 57 15.69 -1.94 5.75
CA GLY A 57 14.73 -3.04 5.86
C GLY A 57 14.79 -3.75 7.21
N PHE A 58 15.99 -4.01 7.73
CA PHE A 58 16.20 -4.63 9.05
C PHE A 58 15.59 -3.79 10.18
N CYS A 59 15.85 -2.48 10.18
CA CYS A 59 15.27 -1.56 11.17
C CYS A 59 13.74 -1.54 11.09
N GLN A 60 13.17 -1.45 9.89
CA GLN A 60 11.72 -1.50 9.71
C GLN A 60 11.14 -2.85 10.15
N GLY A 61 11.75 -3.97 9.78
CA GLY A 61 11.35 -5.32 10.19
C GLY A 61 11.35 -5.49 11.71
N GLN A 62 12.36 -4.94 12.36
CA GLN A 62 12.50 -4.96 13.82
C GLN A 62 11.42 -4.12 14.52
N ASP A 63 11.13 -2.93 14.00
CA ASP A 63 10.26 -1.96 14.68
C ASP A 63 8.79 -2.14 14.33
N ARG A 64 8.50 -2.65 13.14
CA ARG A 64 7.16 -2.64 12.51
C ARG A 64 6.67 -4.01 12.10
N ALA A 65 7.23 -5.09 12.65
CA ALA A 65 6.94 -6.48 12.28
C ALA A 65 5.44 -6.79 12.05
N GLY A 66 4.56 -6.43 13.00
CA GLY A 66 3.12 -6.67 12.87
C GLY A 66 2.45 -5.84 11.76
N GLN A 67 2.82 -4.56 11.63
CA GLN A 67 2.32 -3.68 10.57
C GLN A 67 2.75 -4.20 9.18
N LEU A 68 4.02 -4.59 9.06
CA LEU A 68 4.58 -5.13 7.83
C LEU A 68 3.92 -6.47 7.45
N GLU A 69 3.72 -7.39 8.39
CA GLU A 69 3.05 -8.67 8.13
C GLU A 69 1.61 -8.49 7.61
N VAL A 70 0.84 -7.56 8.18
CA VAL A 70 -0.51 -7.24 7.66
C VAL A 70 -0.41 -6.79 6.21
N MET A 71 0.44 -5.80 5.92
CA MET A 71 0.53 -5.26 4.55
C MET A 71 1.03 -6.32 3.55
N LEU A 72 1.99 -7.16 3.94
CA LEU A 72 2.45 -8.29 3.14
C LEU A 72 1.32 -9.26 2.80
N ARG A 73 0.52 -9.63 3.81
CA ARG A 73 -0.61 -10.55 3.63
C ARG A 73 -1.72 -9.96 2.77
N LEU A 74 -1.94 -8.65 2.83
CA LEU A 74 -2.84 -7.97 1.90
C LEU A 74 -2.29 -8.03 0.47
N VAL A 75 -1.00 -7.75 0.24
CA VAL A 75 -0.39 -7.86 -1.10
C VAL A 75 -0.51 -9.28 -1.65
N ARG A 76 -0.24 -10.28 -0.82
CA ARG A 76 -0.29 -11.68 -1.21
C ARG A 76 -1.70 -12.25 -1.23
N GLY A 77 -2.71 -11.62 -0.64
CA GLY A 77 -4.03 -12.22 -0.41
C GLY A 77 -3.92 -13.51 0.42
N THR A 78 -3.33 -13.40 1.62
CA THR A 78 -3.14 -14.51 2.58
C THR A 78 -3.46 -14.10 4.03
N MET A 79 -4.30 -13.09 4.22
CA MET A 79 -4.74 -12.62 5.53
C MET A 79 -5.71 -13.62 6.18
N ALA A 80 -6.58 -14.27 5.41
CA ALA A 80 -7.52 -15.29 5.88
C ALA A 80 -6.82 -16.54 6.41
N GLU A 81 -5.62 -16.84 5.90
CA GLU A 81 -4.76 -17.90 6.44
C GLU A 81 -4.32 -17.59 7.88
N TRP A 82 -4.21 -16.30 8.25
CA TRP A 82 -3.72 -15.88 9.56
C TRP A 82 -4.83 -15.62 10.58
N VAL A 83 -5.90 -14.95 10.15
CA VAL A 83 -6.99 -14.50 11.04
C VAL A 83 -8.34 -15.16 10.76
N GLY A 84 -8.42 -16.03 9.76
CA GLY A 84 -9.62 -16.81 9.43
C GLY A 84 -10.59 -16.10 8.49
N ALA A 85 -11.81 -16.64 8.40
CA ALA A 85 -12.81 -16.29 7.38
C ALA A 85 -13.18 -14.80 7.34
N VAL A 86 -12.99 -14.05 8.43
CA VAL A 86 -13.23 -12.59 8.47
C VAL A 86 -12.40 -11.82 7.44
N ALA A 87 -11.24 -12.33 7.06
CA ALA A 87 -10.35 -11.70 6.09
C ALA A 87 -10.45 -12.28 4.67
N LEU A 88 -11.29 -13.30 4.44
CA LEU A 88 -11.47 -13.91 3.12
C LEU A 88 -11.89 -12.89 2.04
N PRO A 89 -12.80 -11.92 2.33
CA PRO A 89 -13.15 -10.88 1.36
C PRO A 89 -11.95 -10.02 0.91
N ALA A 90 -11.03 -9.69 1.82
CA ALA A 90 -9.81 -8.96 1.48
C ALA A 90 -8.88 -9.80 0.61
N ASP A 91 -8.71 -11.09 0.95
CA ASP A 91 -7.87 -11.99 0.17
C ASP A 91 -8.39 -12.16 -1.25
N ARG A 92 -9.70 -12.35 -1.43
CA ARG A 92 -10.36 -12.41 -2.75
C ARG A 92 -10.03 -11.18 -3.59
N MET A 93 -10.24 -9.99 -3.03
CA MET A 93 -9.96 -8.75 -3.74
C MET A 93 -8.49 -8.63 -4.15
N SER A 94 -7.57 -8.95 -3.23
CA SER A 94 -6.13 -8.95 -3.52
C SER A 94 -5.75 -9.97 -4.59
N ARG A 95 -6.38 -11.14 -4.63
CA ARG A 95 -6.16 -12.18 -5.66
C ARG A 95 -6.74 -11.79 -7.03
N HIS A 96 -7.93 -11.19 -7.03
CA HIS A 96 -8.56 -10.65 -8.24
C HIS A 96 -7.68 -9.58 -8.88
N ILE A 97 -7.32 -8.54 -8.12
CA ILE A 97 -6.41 -7.49 -8.59
C ILE A 97 -5.04 -8.08 -8.95
N GLY A 98 -4.52 -9.00 -8.13
CA GLY A 98 -3.27 -9.70 -8.37
C GLY A 98 -2.03 -8.83 -8.10
N PHE A 99 -2.02 -8.06 -7.01
CA PHE A 99 -0.87 -7.21 -6.63
C PHE A 99 0.46 -7.96 -6.68
N ARG A 100 0.48 -9.16 -6.06
CA ARG A 100 1.65 -10.04 -6.05
C ARG A 100 2.08 -10.49 -7.45
N ARG A 101 1.14 -10.99 -8.25
CA ARG A 101 1.39 -11.47 -9.63
C ARG A 101 1.94 -10.35 -10.53
N ALA A 102 1.36 -9.16 -10.43
CA ALA A 102 1.82 -7.99 -11.16
C ALA A 102 3.23 -7.56 -10.72
N ALA A 103 3.54 -7.65 -9.42
CA ALA A 103 4.86 -7.33 -8.88
C ALA A 103 5.95 -8.31 -9.32
N GLU A 104 5.65 -9.61 -9.34
CA GLU A 104 6.56 -10.64 -9.86
C GLU A 104 6.90 -10.41 -11.33
N THR A 105 5.91 -10.01 -12.14
CA THR A 105 6.12 -9.71 -13.55
C THR A 105 6.94 -8.42 -13.73
N GLN A 106 6.67 -7.38 -12.93
CA GLN A 106 7.41 -6.11 -12.99
C GLN A 106 8.87 -6.24 -12.55
N LEU A 107 9.19 -7.16 -11.63
CA LEU A 107 10.57 -7.38 -11.18
C LEU A 107 11.53 -7.62 -12.36
N ALA A 108 11.04 -8.30 -13.41
CA ALA A 108 11.79 -8.56 -14.64
C ALA A 108 12.14 -7.29 -15.44
N ALA A 109 11.32 -6.23 -15.33
CA ALA A 109 11.49 -4.96 -16.03
C ALA A 109 12.37 -3.94 -15.28
N LEU A 110 12.76 -4.24 -14.03
CA LEU A 110 13.62 -3.36 -13.25
C LEU A 110 15.08 -3.42 -13.69
N GLY A 111 15.75 -2.27 -13.68
CA GLY A 111 17.21 -2.19 -13.76
C GLY A 111 17.89 -2.89 -12.59
N SER A 112 19.16 -3.28 -12.77
CA SER A 112 19.94 -4.03 -11.77
C SER A 112 19.98 -3.35 -10.41
N ASP A 113 20.13 -2.03 -10.40
CA ASP A 113 20.35 -1.25 -9.18
C ASP A 113 19.05 -1.15 -8.37
N THR A 114 17.94 -0.82 -9.03
CA THR A 114 16.59 -0.86 -8.43
C THR A 114 16.27 -2.25 -7.92
N ARG A 115 16.50 -3.30 -8.72
CA ARG A 115 16.25 -4.68 -8.30
C ARG A 115 17.06 -5.02 -7.03
N SER A 116 18.35 -4.71 -7.03
CA SER A 116 19.23 -4.97 -5.88
C SER A 116 18.76 -4.25 -4.63
N ALA A 117 18.29 -3.00 -4.73
CA ALA A 117 17.76 -2.26 -3.58
C ALA A 117 16.52 -2.94 -2.98
N PHE A 118 15.59 -3.40 -3.82
CA PHE A 118 14.37 -4.09 -3.38
C PHE A 118 14.69 -5.46 -2.75
N GLU A 119 15.59 -6.24 -3.37
CA GLU A 119 16.04 -7.54 -2.85
C GLU A 119 16.75 -7.39 -1.50
N SER A 120 17.70 -6.46 -1.39
CA SER A 120 18.41 -6.18 -0.14
C SER A 120 17.46 -5.71 0.95
N PHE A 121 16.54 -4.79 0.64
CA PHE A 121 15.55 -4.31 1.61
C PHE A 121 14.65 -5.45 2.12
N ALA A 122 14.12 -6.30 1.22
CA ALA A 122 13.29 -7.43 1.60
C ALA A 122 14.04 -8.46 2.47
N ALA A 123 15.30 -8.76 2.14
CA ALA A 123 16.16 -9.60 2.95
C ALA A 123 16.39 -8.98 4.35
N GLY A 124 16.57 -7.65 4.39
CA GLY A 124 16.64 -6.86 5.61
C GLY A 124 15.40 -7.01 6.48
N VAL A 125 14.20 -6.79 5.93
CA VAL A 125 12.92 -6.94 6.65
C VAL A 125 12.79 -8.35 7.25
N SER A 126 13.12 -9.38 6.47
CA SER A 126 13.10 -10.77 6.93
C SER A 126 14.09 -11.02 8.07
N ALA A 127 15.30 -10.48 7.99
CA ALA A 127 16.30 -10.59 9.05
C ALA A 127 15.88 -9.80 10.31
N GLY A 128 15.28 -8.62 10.14
CA GLY A 128 14.80 -7.77 11.23
C GLY A 128 13.65 -8.43 12.01
N THR A 129 12.72 -9.08 11.31
CA THR A 129 11.58 -9.78 11.94
C THR A 129 11.95 -11.12 12.59
N THR A 130 13.13 -11.66 12.30
CA THR A 130 13.57 -12.96 12.83
C THR A 130 14.76 -12.82 13.77
N THR A 131 15.93 -12.43 13.26
CA THR A 131 17.17 -12.29 14.03
C THR A 131 17.18 -11.01 14.87
N GLY A 132 16.52 -9.95 14.40
CA GLY A 132 16.39 -8.67 15.12
C GLY A 132 15.46 -8.72 16.34
N LEU A 133 14.71 -9.80 16.52
CA LEU A 133 13.69 -9.95 17.55
C LEU A 133 13.94 -11.22 18.38
N PRO A 134 14.37 -11.09 19.66
CA PRO A 134 14.67 -12.26 20.50
C PRO A 134 13.41 -13.05 20.89
N GLN A 135 12.24 -12.44 20.74
CA GLN A 135 10.94 -13.05 20.98
C GLN A 135 9.97 -12.61 19.90
N LYS A 136 8.97 -13.44 19.59
CA LYS A 136 7.87 -13.07 18.69
C LYS A 136 7.21 -11.77 19.18
N PRO A 137 6.93 -10.78 18.32
CA PRO A 137 6.14 -9.61 18.67
C PRO A 137 4.77 -9.98 19.24
N HIS A 138 4.12 -9.02 19.90
CA HIS A 138 2.85 -9.25 20.59
C HIS A 138 1.76 -9.76 19.63
N GLU A 139 1.70 -9.24 18.42
CA GLU A 139 0.75 -9.59 17.38
C GLU A 139 0.82 -11.09 17.06
N PHE A 140 2.03 -11.61 16.83
CA PHE A 140 2.27 -13.03 16.56
C PHE A 140 2.10 -13.92 17.81
N ALA A 141 2.37 -13.38 19.01
CA ALA A 141 2.14 -14.10 20.25
C ALA A 141 0.64 -14.29 20.55
N ILE A 142 -0.19 -13.31 20.16
CA ILE A 142 -1.64 -13.30 20.39
C ILE A 142 -2.37 -14.09 19.29
N VAL A 143 -2.09 -13.79 18.01
CA VAL A 143 -2.79 -14.40 16.87
C VAL A 143 -2.23 -15.79 16.53
N GLY A 144 -0.98 -16.04 16.91
CA GLY A 144 -0.20 -17.21 16.50
C GLY A 144 0.52 -16.99 15.16
N GLY A 145 1.29 -17.99 14.73
CA GLY A 145 2.08 -17.93 13.50
C GLY A 145 3.52 -17.44 13.71
N ALA A 146 4.21 -17.23 12.60
CA ALA A 146 5.56 -16.68 12.53
C ALA A 146 5.61 -15.61 11.43
N PRO A 147 6.52 -14.63 11.52
CA PRO A 147 6.73 -13.66 10.45
C PRO A 147 7.03 -14.38 9.13
N SER A 148 6.40 -13.89 8.06
CA SER A 148 6.64 -14.40 6.72
C SER A 148 7.99 -13.88 6.20
N SER A 149 8.66 -14.67 5.36
CA SER A 149 9.81 -14.17 4.60
C SER A 149 9.34 -13.24 3.49
N TRP A 150 10.09 -12.16 3.29
CA TRP A 150 9.89 -11.17 2.24
C TRP A 150 10.84 -11.42 1.07
N ASP A 151 10.38 -11.08 -0.13
CA ASP A 151 11.21 -10.91 -1.32
C ASP A 151 10.93 -9.56 -2.01
N ALA A 152 11.66 -9.25 -3.08
CA ALA A 152 11.53 -7.98 -3.80
C ALA A 152 10.14 -7.73 -4.39
N ALA A 153 9.43 -8.79 -4.80
CA ALA A 153 8.08 -8.66 -5.35
C ALA A 153 7.06 -8.28 -4.27
N ASP A 154 7.31 -8.57 -2.99
CA ASP A 154 6.46 -8.07 -1.91
C ASP A 154 6.58 -6.55 -1.74
N VAL A 155 7.81 -6.03 -1.82
CA VAL A 155 8.08 -4.59 -1.72
C VAL A 155 7.44 -3.83 -2.89
N LEU A 156 7.57 -4.36 -4.12
CA LEU A 156 6.87 -3.82 -5.30
C LEU A 156 5.35 -3.93 -5.15
N GLY A 157 4.86 -5.07 -4.64
CA GLY A 157 3.43 -5.30 -4.43
C GLY A 157 2.83 -4.30 -3.45
N LEU A 158 3.58 -3.83 -2.45
CA LEU A 158 3.16 -2.75 -1.57
C LEU A 158 3.00 -1.42 -2.29
N LEU A 159 3.94 -1.07 -3.19
CA LEU A 159 3.79 0.14 -4.00
C LEU A 159 2.57 0.07 -4.91
N LYS A 160 2.25 -1.12 -5.44
CA LYS A 160 1.03 -1.36 -6.23
C LYS A 160 -0.23 -1.27 -5.37
N LEU A 161 -0.23 -1.87 -4.17
CA LEU A 161 -1.34 -1.73 -3.21
C LEU A 161 -1.57 -0.27 -2.85
N GLN A 162 -0.52 0.49 -2.58
CA GLN A 162 -0.63 1.93 -2.34
C GLN A 162 -1.12 2.68 -3.59
N SER A 163 -0.67 2.28 -4.78
CA SER A 163 -1.14 2.85 -6.06
C SER A 163 -2.57 2.47 -6.39
N PHE A 164 -3.16 1.48 -5.74
CA PHE A 164 -4.58 1.20 -5.84
C PHE A 164 -5.41 2.10 -4.90
N LEU A 165 -4.84 2.47 -3.74
CA LEU A 165 -5.52 3.27 -2.72
C LEU A 165 -5.37 4.78 -2.88
N LEU A 166 -4.30 5.23 -3.53
CA LEU A 166 -3.98 6.65 -3.73
C LEU A 166 -4.76 7.33 -4.87
N PRO A 167 -5.10 6.68 -6.00
CA PRO A 167 -5.70 7.36 -7.13
C PRO A 167 -7.16 7.70 -6.92
N SER A 168 -7.50 8.89 -7.39
CA SER A 168 -8.85 9.35 -7.70
C SER A 168 -9.30 8.75 -9.03
N ASN A 169 -10.35 7.92 -9.01
CA ASN A 169 -11.46 7.91 -9.98
C ASN A 169 -12.18 6.55 -9.98
N TRP A 170 -11.47 5.42 -9.89
CA TRP A 170 -12.10 4.09 -10.00
C TRP A 170 -13.19 3.84 -8.94
N ASP A 171 -12.98 4.33 -7.72
CA ASP A 171 -13.92 4.24 -6.60
C ASP A 171 -15.14 5.15 -6.82
N VAL A 172 -14.90 6.36 -7.34
CA VAL A 172 -15.93 7.31 -7.73
C VAL A 172 -16.75 6.81 -8.92
N GLU A 173 -16.13 6.17 -9.91
CA GLU A 173 -16.79 5.52 -11.04
C GLU A 173 -17.75 4.43 -10.58
N LEU A 174 -17.32 3.57 -9.64
CA LEU A 174 -18.19 2.55 -9.05
C LEU A 174 -19.35 3.16 -8.26
N ALA A 175 -19.10 4.25 -7.50
CA ALA A 175 -20.15 4.96 -6.78
C ALA A 175 -21.18 5.58 -7.74
N ARG A 176 -20.72 6.25 -8.80
CA ARG A 176 -21.58 6.83 -9.85
C ARG A 176 -22.36 5.76 -10.59
N LEU A 177 -21.73 4.63 -10.92
CA LEU A 177 -22.41 3.48 -11.53
C LEU A 177 -23.50 2.93 -10.61
N ARG A 178 -23.24 2.80 -9.31
CA ARG A 178 -24.23 2.35 -8.33
C ARG A 178 -25.42 3.30 -8.26
N ILE A 179 -25.19 4.62 -8.18
CA ILE A 179 -26.24 5.64 -8.20
C ILE A 179 -27.05 5.54 -9.50
N LEU A 180 -26.37 5.46 -10.65
CA LEU A 180 -27.04 5.34 -11.94
C LEU A 180 -27.95 4.12 -12.01
N LEU A 181 -27.48 2.96 -11.56
CA LEU A 181 -28.23 1.70 -11.63
C LEU A 181 -29.35 1.61 -10.59
N THR A 182 -29.21 2.28 -9.45
CA THR A 182 -30.16 2.18 -8.33
C THR A 182 -31.20 3.31 -8.36
N ASP A 183 -30.74 4.54 -8.54
CA ASP A 183 -31.53 5.77 -8.36
C ASP A 183 -31.80 6.49 -9.70
N GLY A 184 -31.10 6.11 -10.77
CA GLY A 184 -31.31 6.60 -12.13
C GLY A 184 -30.46 7.81 -12.52
N PRO A 185 -30.52 8.21 -13.80
CA PRO A 185 -29.67 9.27 -14.35
C PRO A 185 -30.00 10.66 -13.81
N GLU A 186 -31.23 10.94 -13.37
CA GLU A 186 -31.59 12.21 -12.70
C GLU A 186 -30.86 12.36 -11.36
N ALA A 187 -30.80 11.29 -10.55
CA ALA A 187 -30.11 11.29 -9.27
C ALA A 187 -28.60 11.47 -9.45
N LEU A 188 -28.00 10.77 -10.40
CA LEU A 188 -26.59 10.95 -10.74
C LEU A 188 -26.28 12.41 -11.14
N ARG A 189 -27.10 13.00 -12.01
CA ARG A 189 -26.93 14.40 -12.45
C ARG A 189 -27.15 15.41 -11.32
N ALA A 190 -28.02 15.10 -10.35
CA ALA A 190 -28.26 15.95 -9.19
C ALA A 190 -27.11 15.92 -8.18
N LEU A 191 -26.49 14.76 -7.96
CA LEU A 191 -25.36 14.58 -7.03
C LEU A 191 -24.01 14.97 -7.63
N ASP A 192 -23.86 14.82 -8.94
CA ASP A 192 -22.66 15.21 -9.68
C ASP A 192 -23.04 16.07 -10.89
N PRO A 193 -23.07 17.41 -10.72
CA PRO A 193 -23.41 18.33 -11.81
C PRO A 193 -22.49 18.21 -13.03
N ALA A 194 -21.28 17.67 -12.88
CA ALA A 194 -20.38 17.39 -14.02
C ALA A 194 -20.91 16.25 -14.91
N ALA A 195 -21.70 15.31 -14.37
CA ALA A 195 -22.44 14.31 -15.13
C ALA A 195 -23.68 14.89 -15.85
N GLY A 196 -24.09 16.11 -15.49
CA GLY A 196 -25.28 16.82 -15.99
C GLY A 196 -25.19 17.44 -17.38
N GLY A 197 -24.04 17.36 -18.06
CA GLY A 197 -23.85 17.95 -19.38
C GLY A 197 -23.33 19.38 -19.31
N ARG A 198 -22.00 19.50 -19.29
CA ARG A 198 -21.32 20.59 -20.01
C ARG A 198 -20.42 19.94 -21.04
N GLU A 199 -20.90 19.88 -22.27
CA GLU A 199 -20.04 19.74 -23.43
C GLU A 199 -18.99 20.86 -23.37
N GLY A 200 -17.72 20.47 -23.29
CA GLY A 200 -16.57 21.36 -23.50
C GLY A 200 -16.36 22.45 -22.46
N VAL A 201 -15.79 22.11 -21.29
CA VAL A 201 -14.88 23.04 -20.60
C VAL A 201 -13.77 22.23 -19.93
N SER A 202 -12.65 22.08 -20.65
CA SER A 202 -11.34 22.16 -20.01
C SER A 202 -11.24 23.51 -19.29
N GLY A 203 -11.02 23.50 -17.98
CA GLY A 203 -10.67 24.72 -17.23
C GLY A 203 -11.84 25.54 -16.71
N ARG A 204 -12.44 25.11 -15.59
CA ARG A 204 -12.78 26.00 -14.48
C ARG A 204 -13.17 25.17 -13.27
N ALA A 205 -12.28 25.12 -12.28
CA ALA A 205 -12.60 24.66 -10.95
C ALA A 205 -13.73 25.56 -10.42
N GLY A 206 -14.92 24.99 -10.31
CA GLY A 206 -16.03 25.58 -9.58
C GLY A 206 -15.75 25.45 -8.09
N GLU A 207 -15.89 26.57 -7.39
CA GLU A 207 -15.69 26.76 -5.96
C GLU A 207 -16.43 25.71 -5.12
N GLY A 208 -15.72 25.15 -4.14
CA GLY A 208 -16.31 24.64 -2.90
C GLY A 208 -17.22 23.41 -2.99
N ALA A 209 -16.66 22.25 -3.34
CA ALA A 209 -17.24 20.99 -2.88
C ALA A 209 -16.34 20.42 -1.76
N PRO A 210 -16.78 20.45 -0.48
CA PRO A 210 -16.06 19.78 0.58
C PRO A 210 -16.02 18.28 0.28
N GLY A 211 -14.83 17.68 0.42
CA GLY A 211 -14.67 16.24 0.52
C GLY A 211 -15.49 15.72 1.69
N SER A 212 -16.71 15.27 1.41
CA SER A 212 -17.48 14.43 2.31
C SER A 212 -17.96 13.24 1.49
N HIS A 213 -17.33 12.09 1.71
CA HIS A 213 -17.91 10.80 1.38
C HIS A 213 -19.14 10.61 2.28
N ALA A 214 -20.26 11.20 1.88
CA ALA A 214 -21.54 10.92 2.50
C ALA A 214 -21.96 9.52 2.04
N GLY A 215 -21.85 8.54 2.94
CA GLY A 215 -22.46 7.24 2.78
C GLY A 215 -23.97 7.42 2.68
N THR A 216 -24.51 7.35 1.46
CA THR A 216 -25.94 7.23 1.23
C THR A 216 -26.27 5.75 1.10
N HIS A 217 -27.06 5.23 2.05
CA HIS A 217 -27.72 3.92 1.92
C HIS A 217 -28.95 4.08 1.01
N PRO A 218 -28.99 3.49 -0.19
CA PRO A 218 -30.16 3.60 -1.06
C PRO A 218 -31.23 2.56 -0.70
N PRO A 219 -32.52 2.83 -1.00
CA PRO A 219 -33.62 1.88 -0.82
C PRO A 219 -33.52 0.72 -1.82
N HIS A 220 -33.69 -0.50 -1.32
CA HIS A 220 -33.53 -1.74 -2.07
C HIS A 220 -34.56 -1.91 -3.21
N ARG A 221 -34.07 -2.08 -4.44
CA ARG A 221 -34.69 -2.91 -5.49
C ARG A 221 -33.62 -3.81 -6.11
N PRO A 222 -33.77 -5.14 -6.13
CA PRO A 222 -32.73 -6.01 -6.65
C PRO A 222 -32.77 -6.05 -8.19
N PHE A 223 -31.77 -5.45 -8.82
CA PHE A 223 -31.31 -5.82 -10.16
C PHE A 223 -30.17 -6.84 -10.03
N ALA A 224 -30.02 -7.79 -10.95
CA ALA A 224 -28.92 -8.76 -10.92
C ALA A 224 -27.52 -8.07 -10.96
N SER A 225 -27.42 -6.89 -11.59
CA SER A 225 -26.24 -6.03 -11.55
C SER A 225 -25.97 -5.41 -10.18
N ALA A 226 -26.99 -5.21 -9.34
CA ALA A 226 -26.82 -4.76 -7.96
C ALA A 226 -26.08 -5.80 -7.12
N THR A 227 -26.32 -7.11 -7.34
CA THR A 227 -25.66 -8.19 -6.59
C THR A 227 -24.15 -8.26 -6.85
N ILE A 228 -23.69 -8.01 -8.09
CA ILE A 228 -22.27 -7.97 -8.43
C ILE A 228 -21.58 -6.78 -7.76
N LEU A 229 -22.20 -5.59 -7.85
CA LEU A 229 -21.67 -4.38 -7.23
C LEU A 229 -21.69 -4.45 -5.70
N ASP A 230 -22.70 -5.07 -5.11
CA ASP A 230 -22.77 -5.30 -3.66
C ASP A 230 -21.66 -6.24 -3.19
N THR A 231 -21.38 -7.32 -3.93
CA THR A 231 -20.29 -8.25 -3.60
C THR A 231 -18.93 -7.56 -3.73
N LEU A 232 -18.68 -6.86 -4.84
CA LEU A 232 -17.45 -6.08 -5.05
C LEU A 232 -17.26 -5.04 -3.94
N ALA A 233 -18.31 -4.30 -3.58
CA ALA A 233 -18.26 -3.31 -2.51
C ALA A 233 -17.97 -3.95 -1.14
N ALA A 234 -18.55 -5.13 -0.85
CA ALA A 234 -18.28 -5.85 0.39
C ALA A 234 -16.81 -6.27 0.49
N ASP A 235 -16.25 -6.88 -0.56
CA ASP A 235 -14.85 -7.31 -0.58
C ASP A 235 -13.88 -6.12 -0.47
N LEU A 236 -14.13 -5.05 -1.22
CA LEU A 236 -13.36 -3.81 -1.11
C LEU A 236 -13.41 -3.20 0.29
N SER A 237 -14.59 -3.20 0.93
CA SER A 237 -14.75 -2.61 2.27
C SER A 237 -13.88 -3.30 3.32
N VAL A 238 -13.71 -4.63 3.22
CA VAL A 238 -12.87 -5.41 4.14
C VAL A 238 -11.39 -5.18 3.83
N LEU A 239 -10.99 -5.16 2.55
CA LEU A 239 -9.61 -4.83 2.17
C LEU A 239 -9.21 -3.44 2.70
N GLN A 240 -10.05 -2.43 2.49
CA GLN A 240 -9.82 -1.06 2.94
C GLN A 240 -9.83 -0.92 4.47
N ALA A 241 -10.50 -1.80 5.21
CA ALA A 241 -10.55 -1.74 6.67
C ALA A 241 -9.19 -2.05 7.34
N TYR A 242 -8.28 -2.72 6.63
CA TYR A 242 -6.92 -2.99 7.13
C TYR A 242 -5.93 -1.85 6.88
N LEU A 243 -6.33 -0.82 6.12
CA LEU A 243 -5.45 0.25 5.67
C LEU A 243 -5.91 1.59 6.26
N PRO A 244 -4.98 2.52 6.54
CA PRO A 244 -5.35 3.86 7.00
C PRO A 244 -6.30 4.53 6.00
N ARG A 245 -7.45 5.03 6.46
CA ARG A 245 -8.46 5.65 5.60
C ARG A 245 -8.38 7.17 5.61
N GLY A 246 -8.62 7.75 4.45
CA GLY A 246 -8.70 9.19 4.26
C GLY A 246 -7.36 9.90 4.45
N GLY A 247 -7.41 11.20 4.22
CA GLY A 247 -6.27 12.07 4.40
C GLY A 247 -6.20 13.13 3.33
N GLY A 248 -5.20 13.97 3.49
CA GLY A 248 -4.77 14.97 2.52
C GLY A 248 -3.28 15.18 2.73
N SER A 249 -2.72 16.20 2.14
CA SER A 249 -1.36 16.64 2.40
C SER A 249 -1.22 18.07 1.97
N ASN A 250 -0.46 18.83 2.74
CA ASN A 250 0.03 20.13 2.30
C ASN A 250 1.53 20.01 2.06
N ASN A 251 2.03 20.73 1.08
CA ASN A 251 3.44 21.10 1.07
C ASN A 251 3.59 22.50 0.46
N TRP A 252 4.66 23.18 0.86
CA TRP A 252 5.02 24.46 0.29
C TRP A 252 6.53 24.64 0.31
N VAL A 253 7.01 25.46 -0.63
CA VAL A 253 8.38 25.92 -0.69
C VAL A 253 8.38 27.40 -1.01
N ILE A 254 9.19 28.17 -0.28
CA ILE A 254 9.44 29.59 -0.55
C ILE A 254 10.90 29.81 -0.90
N SER A 255 11.15 30.68 -1.86
CA SER A 255 12.49 31.07 -2.30
C SER A 255 13.22 31.88 -1.24
N GLY A 256 14.55 31.90 -1.31
CA GLY A 256 15.39 32.71 -0.42
C GLY A 256 15.08 34.21 -0.45
N ALA A 257 14.52 34.75 -1.54
CA ALA A 257 14.08 36.14 -1.62
C ALA A 257 12.92 36.48 -0.68
N ARG A 258 12.22 35.46 -0.15
CA ARG A 258 11.11 35.59 0.80
C ARG A 258 11.49 35.19 2.24
N THR A 259 12.76 34.91 2.50
CA THR A 259 13.23 34.45 3.81
C THR A 259 14.31 35.37 4.35
N GLU A 260 14.36 35.55 5.67
CA GLU A 260 15.38 36.38 6.32
C GLU A 260 16.79 35.81 6.12
N SER A 261 16.92 34.48 6.05
CA SER A 261 18.20 33.80 5.84
C SER A 261 18.74 33.91 4.42
N GLY A 262 17.93 34.36 3.46
CA GLY A 262 18.26 34.33 2.04
C GLY A 262 18.31 32.91 1.44
N LYS A 263 17.87 31.88 2.17
CA LYS A 263 17.85 30.47 1.75
C LYS A 263 16.42 29.93 1.63
N PRO A 264 16.15 29.01 0.68
CA PRO A 264 14.82 28.41 0.57
C PRO A 264 14.36 27.71 1.85
N LEU A 265 13.04 27.72 2.08
CA LEU A 265 12.40 26.93 3.13
C LEU A 265 11.34 26.04 2.49
N LEU A 266 11.36 24.75 2.83
CA LEU A 266 10.41 23.74 2.36
C LEU A 266 9.73 23.08 3.56
N ALA A 267 8.40 22.93 3.48
CA ALA A 267 7.61 22.18 4.43
C ALA A 267 6.80 21.10 3.69
N SER A 268 6.82 19.87 4.21
CA SER A 268 6.01 18.76 3.73
C SER A 268 5.21 18.19 4.90
N ASP A 269 3.89 18.18 4.77
CA ASP A 269 2.95 17.94 5.85
C ASP A 269 1.85 16.96 5.41
N PRO A 270 2.14 15.65 5.34
CA PRO A 270 1.17 14.64 4.95
C PRO A 270 0.16 14.34 6.07
N HIS A 271 -1.13 14.42 5.77
CA HIS A 271 -2.24 14.23 6.71
C HIS A 271 -2.89 12.86 6.53
N LEU A 272 -2.19 11.80 6.89
CA LEU A 272 -2.76 10.45 6.93
C LEU A 272 -3.45 10.18 8.27
N ALA A 273 -4.38 9.23 8.30
CA ALA A 273 -5.04 8.85 9.55
C ALA A 273 -4.02 8.53 10.66
N PRO A 274 -4.21 9.07 11.88
CA PRO A 274 -3.29 8.84 12.98
C PRO A 274 -3.41 7.40 13.49
N THR A 275 -2.51 6.54 13.03
CA THR A 275 -2.43 5.14 13.44
C THR A 275 -1.21 4.90 14.33
N CYS A 276 -1.27 3.83 15.14
CA CYS A 276 -0.12 3.32 15.87
C CYS A 276 0.05 1.83 15.51
N PRO A 277 1.11 1.46 14.76
CA PRO A 277 2.20 2.31 14.28
C PRO A 277 1.79 3.30 13.17
N ALA A 278 2.53 4.41 13.03
CA ALA A 278 2.30 5.43 12.00
C ALA A 278 2.65 4.90 10.58
N PRO A 279 2.06 5.43 9.50
CA PRO A 279 2.41 5.01 8.14
C PRO A 279 3.85 5.36 7.74
N TRP A 280 4.37 6.47 8.27
CA TRP A 280 5.73 6.95 8.00
C TRP A 280 6.76 6.32 8.96
N TYR A 281 7.93 6.02 8.41
CA TYR A 281 9.11 5.53 9.12
C TYR A 281 10.26 6.52 8.91
N LEU A 282 10.71 7.14 10.00
CA LEU A 282 11.82 8.08 9.98
C LEU A 282 13.14 7.32 10.05
N ALA A 283 14.11 7.71 9.24
CA ALA A 283 15.47 7.19 9.29
C ALA A 283 16.47 8.20 8.74
N HIS A 284 17.73 8.00 9.11
CA HIS A 284 18.89 8.60 8.49
C HIS A 284 19.77 7.47 7.96
N VAL A 285 20.21 7.57 6.71
CA VAL A 285 21.03 6.57 6.05
C VAL A 285 22.19 7.25 5.33
N ARG A 286 23.39 6.71 5.51
CA ARG A 286 24.62 7.21 4.91
C ARG A 286 25.44 6.07 4.31
N THR A 287 25.89 6.29 3.08
CA THR A 287 26.89 5.50 2.37
C THR A 287 28.03 6.41 1.90
N PRO A 288 29.12 5.88 1.33
CA PRO A 288 30.15 6.73 0.70
C PRO A 288 29.61 7.60 -0.44
N GLU A 289 28.53 7.17 -1.10
CA GLU A 289 27.99 7.82 -2.30
C GLU A 289 26.87 8.84 -1.98
N TRP A 290 26.11 8.64 -0.91
CA TRP A 290 25.00 9.53 -0.55
C TRP A 290 24.64 9.47 0.93
N GLU A 291 23.90 10.49 1.37
CA GLU A 291 23.36 10.61 2.72
C GLU A 291 21.95 11.18 2.63
N ALA A 292 21.00 10.62 3.36
CA ALA A 292 19.65 11.18 3.43
C ALA A 292 19.02 10.97 4.80
N THR A 293 18.29 11.99 5.26
CA THR A 293 17.42 11.94 6.43
C THR A 293 16.00 12.25 5.99
N GLY A 294 15.03 11.47 6.45
CA GLY A 294 13.65 11.71 6.05
C GLY A 294 12.67 10.63 6.48
N ALA A 295 11.53 10.60 5.80
CA ALA A 295 10.44 9.66 5.98
C ALA A 295 10.29 8.76 4.75
N ALA A 296 10.32 7.45 4.98
CA ALA A 296 9.88 6.43 4.04
C ALA A 296 8.48 5.96 4.43
N LEU A 297 7.68 5.50 3.47
CA LEU A 297 6.49 4.70 3.80
C LEU A 297 6.95 3.37 4.40
N ALA A 298 6.29 2.91 5.45
CA ALA A 298 6.60 1.61 6.04
C ALA A 298 6.49 0.50 4.98
N GLY A 299 7.52 -0.33 4.87
CA GLY A 299 7.66 -1.38 3.86
C GLY A 299 8.30 -0.90 2.55
N ALA A 300 8.71 0.37 2.43
CA ALA A 300 9.38 0.90 1.25
C ALA A 300 10.84 1.32 1.54
N PRO A 301 11.77 1.14 0.57
CA PRO A 301 13.19 1.48 0.71
C PRO A 301 13.55 2.95 0.42
N GLY A 302 12.64 3.75 -0.13
CA GLY A 302 12.91 5.12 -0.57
C GLY A 302 12.32 6.21 0.35
N PHE A 303 13.04 7.33 0.47
CA PHE A 303 12.58 8.51 1.21
C PHE A 303 11.68 9.39 0.34
N ALA A 304 10.36 9.31 0.54
CA ALA A 304 9.43 10.18 -0.17
C ALA A 304 9.50 11.63 0.30
N ILE A 305 9.89 11.85 1.56
CA ILE A 305 10.11 13.18 2.15
C ILE A 305 11.48 13.16 2.79
N GLY A 306 12.33 14.15 2.53
CA GLY A 306 13.65 14.17 3.14
C GLY A 306 14.58 15.26 2.62
N HIS A 307 15.82 15.19 3.06
CA HIS A 307 16.91 16.02 2.57
C HIS A 307 18.24 15.26 2.63
N ASN A 308 19.22 15.72 1.84
CA ASN A 308 20.55 15.11 1.73
C ASN A 308 21.71 16.07 2.04
N GLY A 309 21.40 17.24 2.63
CA GLY A 309 22.37 18.30 2.92
C GLY A 309 22.63 19.27 1.75
N PHE A 310 22.18 18.93 0.54
CA PHE A 310 22.24 19.78 -0.65
C PHE A 310 20.86 20.21 -1.11
N ALA A 311 19.91 19.28 -1.08
CA ALA A 311 18.53 19.48 -1.46
C ALA A 311 17.58 18.88 -0.43
N ALA A 312 16.36 19.41 -0.41
CA ALA A 312 15.22 18.91 0.33
C ALA A 312 14.04 18.71 -0.63
N TRP A 313 13.21 17.70 -0.34
CA TRP A 313 12.02 17.41 -1.12
C TRP A 313 10.87 16.96 -0.23
N GLY A 314 9.66 17.13 -0.75
CA GLY A 314 8.42 16.76 -0.08
C GLY A 314 7.35 16.39 -1.08
N VAL A 315 6.29 15.75 -0.59
CA VAL A 315 5.22 15.21 -1.45
C VAL A 315 3.83 15.52 -0.96
N THR A 316 2.90 15.69 -1.90
CA THR A 316 1.46 15.50 -1.69
C THR A 316 0.93 14.54 -2.73
N ALA A 317 -0.27 13.99 -2.51
CA ALA A 317 -0.96 13.21 -3.53
C ALA A 317 -1.25 14.08 -4.77
N GLY A 318 -0.88 13.57 -5.95
CA GLY A 318 -1.12 14.22 -7.24
C GLY A 318 -2.49 13.95 -7.82
N LEU A 319 -3.21 12.94 -7.30
CA LEU A 319 -4.58 12.56 -7.68
C LEU A 319 -4.79 12.55 -9.21
N THR A 320 -3.80 12.03 -9.93
CA THR A 320 -3.88 11.91 -11.39
C THR A 320 -4.43 10.53 -11.73
N ASP A 321 -5.43 10.50 -12.61
CA ASP A 321 -6.09 9.27 -13.00
C ASP A 321 -5.22 8.40 -13.91
N ASN A 322 -4.65 7.33 -13.32
CA ASN A 322 -3.77 6.36 -13.97
C ASN A 322 -4.39 4.95 -14.10
N SER A 323 -5.70 4.84 -13.94
CA SER A 323 -6.46 3.59 -13.98
C SER A 323 -7.76 3.78 -14.79
N ASP A 324 -8.38 2.72 -15.27
CA ASP A 324 -9.73 2.77 -15.84
C ASP A 324 -10.46 1.46 -15.49
N LEU A 325 -11.76 1.55 -15.19
CA LEU A 325 -12.62 0.39 -15.08
C LEU A 325 -13.36 0.14 -16.40
N PHE A 326 -13.52 -1.12 -16.76
CA PHE A 326 -14.26 -1.52 -17.96
C PHE A 326 -15.43 -2.44 -17.62
N LEU A 327 -16.58 -2.19 -18.25
CA LEU A 327 -17.74 -3.07 -18.26
C LEU A 327 -17.55 -4.12 -19.35
N GLU A 328 -17.24 -5.34 -18.93
CA GLU A 328 -17.03 -6.50 -19.79
C GLU A 328 -18.34 -7.24 -20.03
N THR A 329 -18.59 -7.61 -21.28
CA THR A 329 -19.65 -8.57 -21.62
C THR A 329 -19.04 -9.96 -21.74
N LEU A 330 -19.34 -10.84 -20.79
CA LEU A 330 -18.90 -12.23 -20.79
C LEU A 330 -19.62 -13.03 -21.87
N GLY A 331 -18.88 -13.95 -22.50
CA GLY A 331 -19.42 -14.90 -23.45
C GLY A 331 -20.23 -16.01 -22.80
N PRO A 332 -20.96 -16.80 -23.62
CA PRO A 332 -21.78 -17.91 -23.11
C PRO A 332 -20.99 -18.98 -22.35
N ASP A 333 -19.66 -19.06 -22.58
CA ASP A 333 -18.74 -19.95 -21.87
C ASP A 333 -18.35 -19.43 -20.47
N GLY A 334 -18.72 -18.19 -20.14
CA GLY A 334 -18.33 -17.50 -18.90
C GLY A 334 -16.82 -17.24 -18.79
N ARG A 335 -16.06 -17.40 -19.89
CA ARG A 335 -14.59 -17.36 -19.92
C ARG A 335 -14.01 -16.58 -21.09
N SER A 336 -14.87 -15.93 -21.87
CA SER A 336 -14.50 -15.03 -22.95
C SER A 336 -15.15 -13.67 -22.76
N VAL A 337 -14.59 -12.62 -23.36
CA VAL A 337 -15.15 -11.26 -23.34
C VAL A 337 -15.34 -10.73 -24.75
N ARG A 338 -16.44 -9.99 -24.95
CA ARG A 338 -16.79 -9.39 -26.24
C ARG A 338 -15.88 -8.21 -26.56
N GLN A 339 -15.42 -8.12 -27.81
CA GLN A 339 -14.64 -7.02 -28.37
C GLN A 339 -15.52 -6.09 -29.21
N ALA A 340 -14.96 -4.95 -29.64
CA ALA A 340 -15.67 -3.93 -30.40
C ALA A 340 -16.18 -4.39 -31.77
N ASP A 341 -15.54 -5.38 -32.39
CA ASP A 341 -15.99 -6.03 -33.63
C ASP A 341 -17.13 -7.04 -33.42
N GLY A 342 -17.53 -7.26 -32.16
CA GLY A 342 -18.54 -8.23 -31.75
C GLY A 342 -18.03 -9.65 -31.50
N ALA A 343 -16.74 -9.93 -31.76
CA ALA A 343 -16.14 -11.24 -31.49
C ALA A 343 -15.89 -11.45 -29.99
N PHE A 344 -15.93 -12.70 -29.55
CA PHE A 344 -15.53 -13.09 -28.20
C PHE A 344 -14.07 -13.56 -28.20
N VAL A 345 -13.27 -13.01 -27.29
CA VAL A 345 -11.87 -13.40 -27.08
C VAL A 345 -11.74 -14.08 -25.73
N ALA A 346 -11.01 -15.20 -25.67
CA ALA A 346 -10.78 -15.94 -24.45
C ALA A 346 -10.04 -15.08 -23.41
N CYS A 347 -10.45 -15.19 -22.15
CA CYS A 347 -9.70 -14.67 -21.02
C CYS A 347 -8.64 -15.68 -20.59
N ASP A 348 -7.52 -15.19 -20.05
CA ASP A 348 -6.65 -16.04 -19.24
C ASP A 348 -7.36 -16.38 -17.94
N VAL A 349 -7.19 -17.61 -17.46
CA VAL A 349 -7.83 -18.10 -16.23
C VAL A 349 -6.76 -18.43 -15.21
N VAL A 350 -6.73 -17.68 -14.11
CA VAL A 350 -5.84 -17.90 -12.98
C VAL A 350 -6.62 -18.60 -11.87
N LYS A 351 -6.21 -19.83 -11.53
CA LYS A 351 -6.78 -20.57 -10.41
C LYS A 351 -6.14 -20.12 -9.10
N GLU A 352 -6.90 -19.44 -8.26
CA GLU A 352 -6.47 -18.98 -6.94
C GLU A 352 -6.95 -19.96 -5.87
N ILE A 353 -6.05 -20.28 -4.93
CA ILE A 353 -6.33 -21.14 -3.77
C ILE A 353 -6.10 -20.30 -2.52
N ILE A 354 -7.20 -19.90 -1.87
CA ILE A 354 -7.19 -19.08 -0.67
C ILE A 354 -7.35 -19.99 0.54
N ARG A 355 -6.28 -20.07 1.35
CA ARG A 355 -6.27 -20.82 2.60
C ARG A 355 -6.99 -20.04 3.69
N VAL A 356 -7.83 -20.70 4.48
CA VAL A 356 -8.62 -20.05 5.53
C VAL A 356 -8.40 -20.75 6.86
N LYS A 357 -7.94 -20.00 7.88
CA LYS A 357 -7.70 -20.57 9.22
C LYS A 357 -9.00 -21.15 9.81
N GLY A 358 -8.94 -22.44 10.14
CA GLY A 358 -10.07 -23.15 10.76
C GLY A 358 -11.21 -23.50 9.82
N ALA A 359 -11.04 -23.35 8.50
CA ALA A 359 -12.01 -23.73 7.49
C ALA A 359 -11.32 -24.43 6.29
N ALA A 360 -12.11 -24.92 5.35
CA ALA A 360 -11.60 -25.48 4.10
C ALA A 360 -11.04 -24.36 3.19
N ASP A 361 -10.10 -24.73 2.31
CA ASP A 361 -9.58 -23.83 1.29
C ASP A 361 -10.71 -23.40 0.33
N VAL A 362 -10.66 -22.14 -0.09
CA VAL A 362 -11.57 -21.57 -1.10
C VAL A 362 -10.81 -21.52 -2.43
N VAL A 363 -11.39 -22.09 -3.47
CA VAL A 363 -10.81 -22.12 -4.81
C VAL A 363 -11.66 -21.28 -5.74
N GLU A 364 -11.03 -20.31 -6.42
CA GLU A 364 -11.70 -19.38 -7.32
C GLU A 364 -10.91 -19.23 -8.62
N ASP A 365 -11.63 -19.14 -9.73
CA ASP A 365 -11.06 -18.82 -11.04
C ASP A 365 -11.13 -17.29 -11.22
N VAL A 366 -9.98 -16.64 -11.35
CA VAL A 366 -9.87 -15.22 -11.69
C VAL A 366 -9.65 -15.10 -13.19
N LEU A 367 -10.51 -14.34 -13.87
CA LEU A 367 -10.35 -14.05 -15.29
C LEU A 367 -9.44 -12.83 -15.48
N VAL A 368 -8.54 -12.92 -16.45
CA VAL A 368 -7.75 -11.78 -16.93
C VAL A 368 -8.11 -11.55 -18.39
N THR A 369 -8.72 -10.39 -18.64
CA THR A 369 -9.11 -9.94 -19.98
C THR A 369 -7.91 -9.29 -20.69
N PRO A 370 -8.00 -8.99 -22.00
CA PRO A 370 -6.97 -8.18 -22.67
C PRO A 370 -6.72 -6.80 -22.03
N ARG A 371 -7.69 -6.25 -21.29
CA ARG A 371 -7.59 -4.94 -20.61
C ARG A 371 -7.06 -5.04 -19.19
N GLY A 372 -7.16 -6.22 -18.57
CA GLY A 372 -6.69 -6.48 -17.22
C GLY A 372 -7.58 -7.44 -16.42
N PRO A 373 -7.26 -7.65 -15.13
CA PRO A 373 -7.97 -8.58 -14.26
C PRO A 373 -9.44 -8.17 -14.04
N VAL A 374 -10.31 -9.16 -13.98
CA VAL A 374 -11.71 -9.00 -13.55
C VAL A 374 -11.76 -8.89 -12.02
N LEU A 375 -12.40 -7.83 -11.52
CA LEU A 375 -12.56 -7.56 -10.09
C LEU A 375 -13.79 -8.24 -9.48
N THR A 376 -14.80 -8.47 -10.29
CA THR A 376 -16.10 -9.02 -9.86
C THR A 376 -16.11 -10.55 -9.87
N PRO A 377 -16.87 -11.20 -8.98
CA PRO A 377 -17.06 -12.65 -9.06
C PRO A 377 -17.80 -13.03 -10.36
N ILE A 378 -17.51 -14.22 -10.90
CA ILE A 378 -18.22 -14.78 -12.04
C ILE A 378 -19.47 -15.51 -11.53
N LEU A 379 -20.65 -14.92 -11.76
CA LEU A 379 -21.92 -15.47 -11.30
C LEU A 379 -22.65 -16.21 -12.42
N PRO A 380 -23.26 -17.38 -12.15
CA PRO A 380 -24.07 -18.08 -13.14
C PRO A 380 -25.20 -17.20 -13.68
N ASN A 381 -25.41 -17.22 -15.00
CA ASN A 381 -26.44 -16.44 -15.71
C ASN A 381 -26.28 -14.91 -15.62
N VAL A 382 -25.13 -14.40 -15.18
CA VAL A 382 -24.78 -12.98 -15.29
C VAL A 382 -23.61 -12.82 -16.25
N ASN A 383 -23.84 -12.10 -17.34
CA ASN A 383 -22.85 -11.89 -18.40
C ASN A 383 -22.13 -10.53 -18.29
N LEU A 384 -22.18 -9.89 -17.12
CA LEU A 384 -21.53 -8.61 -16.85
C LEU A 384 -20.37 -8.83 -15.87
N ALA A 385 -19.22 -8.27 -16.17
CA ALA A 385 -18.08 -8.22 -15.27
C ALA A 385 -17.43 -6.83 -15.30
N ILE A 386 -16.64 -6.51 -14.26
CA ILE A 386 -15.84 -5.28 -14.22
C ILE A 386 -14.37 -5.67 -14.22
N SER A 387 -13.62 -5.19 -15.21
CA SER A 387 -12.16 -5.35 -15.26
C SER A 387 -11.45 -4.03 -14.93
N LEU A 388 -10.22 -4.15 -14.43
CA LEU A 388 -9.36 -3.02 -14.09
C LEU A 388 -8.17 -2.97 -15.03
N SER A 389 -7.99 -1.83 -15.70
CA SER A 389 -6.73 -1.49 -16.35
C SER A 389 -6.01 -0.43 -15.53
N ALA A 390 -4.72 -0.62 -15.28
CA ALA A 390 -3.94 0.30 -14.45
C ALA A 390 -2.48 0.29 -14.88
N ILE A 391 -1.86 1.47 -15.00
CA ILE A 391 -0.44 1.60 -15.34
C ILE A 391 0.43 0.86 -14.33
N TRP A 392 0.05 0.93 -13.05
CA TRP A 392 0.76 0.25 -11.96
C TRP A 392 0.56 -1.27 -11.96
N LEU A 393 -0.27 -1.86 -12.83
CA LEU A 393 -0.31 -3.32 -13.04
C LEU A 393 0.68 -3.79 -14.10
N GLU A 394 1.12 -2.92 -15.00
CA GLU A 394 2.03 -3.25 -16.10
C GLU A 394 3.49 -3.46 -15.62
N PRO A 395 4.27 -4.31 -16.32
CA PRO A 395 5.68 -4.55 -16.00
C PRO A 395 6.57 -3.42 -16.55
N ARG A 396 6.53 -2.25 -15.91
CA ARG A 396 7.25 -1.05 -16.33
C ARG A 396 8.51 -0.79 -15.49
N PRO A 397 9.53 -0.10 -16.04
CA PRO A 397 10.68 0.38 -15.26
C PRO A 397 10.26 1.24 -14.04
N LEU A 398 11.11 1.29 -13.01
CA LEU A 398 10.87 2.06 -11.79
C LEU A 398 12.20 2.56 -11.21
N VAL A 399 12.31 3.87 -11.01
CA VAL A 399 13.52 4.53 -10.51
C VAL A 399 13.19 5.38 -9.26
N GLY A 400 12.67 6.59 -9.46
CA GLY A 400 12.11 7.49 -8.44
C GLY A 400 12.96 7.65 -7.16
N PHE A 401 12.31 7.44 -6.00
CA PHE A 401 12.87 7.79 -4.68
C PHE A 401 14.13 7.03 -4.26
N LEU A 402 14.50 5.92 -4.91
CA LEU A 402 15.79 5.26 -4.62
C LEU A 402 17.00 6.13 -4.99
N HIS A 403 16.82 7.05 -5.95
CA HIS A 403 17.86 7.95 -6.40
C HIS A 403 17.77 9.33 -5.75
N ALA A 404 16.61 9.75 -5.25
CA ALA A 404 16.40 11.03 -4.58
C ALA A 404 17.50 11.44 -3.56
N PRO A 405 18.06 10.53 -2.73
CA PRO A 405 19.19 10.85 -1.85
C PRO A 405 20.43 11.44 -2.54
N ARG A 406 20.62 11.20 -3.84
CA ARG A 406 21.77 11.70 -4.62
C ARG A 406 21.53 13.07 -5.24
N ALA A 407 20.33 13.65 -5.12
CA ALA A 407 19.97 14.87 -5.84
C ALA A 407 20.97 16.01 -5.59
N ARG A 408 21.46 16.63 -6.67
CA ARG A 408 22.27 17.85 -6.64
C ARG A 408 21.66 19.01 -7.41
N SER A 409 20.63 18.76 -8.23
CA SER A 409 19.88 19.79 -8.94
C SER A 409 18.41 19.37 -9.13
N PHE A 410 17.54 20.34 -9.37
CA PHE A 410 16.12 20.06 -9.65
C PHE A 410 15.92 19.25 -10.93
N ASP A 411 16.72 19.51 -11.97
CA ASP A 411 16.63 18.78 -13.24
C ASP A 411 17.02 17.31 -13.11
N GLU A 412 18.09 17.01 -12.37
CA GLU A 412 18.47 15.64 -12.04
C GLU A 412 17.38 14.95 -11.22
N PHE A 413 16.88 15.62 -10.17
CA PHE A 413 15.81 15.11 -9.33
C PHE A 413 14.56 14.75 -10.13
N ARG A 414 14.11 15.65 -11.03
CA ARG A 414 12.96 15.41 -11.92
C ARG A 414 13.14 14.18 -12.80
N ARG A 415 14.29 14.04 -13.45
CA ARG A 415 14.53 12.96 -14.43
C ARG A 415 14.43 11.56 -13.81
N TRP A 416 14.71 11.40 -12.52
CA TRP A 416 14.51 10.11 -11.85
C TRP A 416 13.04 9.67 -11.75
N PHE A 417 12.09 10.59 -11.89
CA PHE A 417 10.67 10.29 -11.90
C PHE A 417 10.06 10.22 -13.30
N ALA A 418 10.89 10.24 -14.35
CA ALA A 418 10.44 9.94 -15.71
C ALA A 418 9.95 8.47 -15.84
N GLU A 419 10.52 7.57 -15.03
CA GLU A 419 10.12 6.17 -14.89
C GLU A 419 9.48 5.95 -13.51
N TRP A 420 8.22 6.40 -13.39
CA TRP A 420 7.44 6.34 -12.15
C TRP A 420 6.00 5.87 -12.44
N PRO A 421 5.79 4.56 -12.69
CA PRO A 421 4.49 3.99 -13.06
C PRO A 421 3.53 3.79 -11.88
N VAL A 422 3.90 4.25 -10.70
CA VAL A 422 3.18 4.08 -9.43
C VAL A 422 2.86 5.44 -8.84
N LEU A 423 1.96 5.50 -7.86
CA LEU A 423 1.71 6.65 -6.98
C LEU A 423 1.83 8.03 -7.66
N PRO A 424 0.74 8.57 -8.23
CA PRO A 424 0.73 9.93 -8.73
C PRO A 424 0.97 10.93 -7.59
N LEU A 425 2.00 11.76 -7.70
CA LEU A 425 2.47 12.65 -6.63
C LEU A 425 2.81 14.04 -7.16
N ASN A 426 2.58 15.06 -6.34
CA ASN A 426 3.24 16.35 -6.48
C ASN A 426 4.57 16.29 -5.74
N LEU A 427 5.68 16.52 -6.42
CA LEU A 427 7.00 16.64 -5.82
C LEU A 427 7.37 18.11 -5.68
N LEU A 428 7.62 18.57 -4.45
CA LEU A 428 8.30 19.84 -4.21
C LEU A 428 9.79 19.62 -3.96
N TYR A 429 10.59 20.60 -4.37
CA TYR A 429 12.04 20.60 -4.28
C TYR A 429 12.57 21.96 -3.84
N ALA A 430 13.64 21.94 -3.06
CA ALA A 430 14.45 23.11 -2.72
C ALA A 430 15.93 22.72 -2.62
N ASP A 431 16.85 23.57 -3.07
CA ASP A 431 18.28 23.33 -2.89
C ASP A 431 19.05 24.49 -2.25
N ALA A 432 20.29 24.22 -1.85
CA ALA A 432 21.19 25.15 -1.21
C ALA A 432 21.63 26.32 -2.12
N GLU A 433 21.51 26.16 -3.44
CA GLU A 433 21.82 27.19 -4.45
C GLU A 433 20.68 28.21 -4.60
N GLY A 434 19.48 27.88 -4.12
CA GLY A 434 18.33 28.77 -4.09
C GLY A 434 17.20 28.35 -5.02
N THR A 435 17.33 27.23 -5.73
CA THR A 435 16.29 26.73 -6.62
C THR A 435 15.11 26.22 -5.81
N ILE A 436 13.90 26.57 -6.25
CA ILE A 436 12.66 25.94 -5.80
C ILE A 436 11.95 25.35 -7.02
N GLY A 437 11.37 24.17 -6.87
CA GLY A 437 10.76 23.43 -7.97
C GLY A 437 9.54 22.62 -7.58
N TRP A 438 8.69 22.38 -8.55
CA TRP A 438 7.53 21.50 -8.46
C TRP A 438 7.42 20.63 -9.72
N GLN A 439 7.10 19.34 -9.56
CA GLN A 439 6.81 18.42 -10.66
C GLN A 439 5.62 17.54 -10.29
N LEU A 440 4.64 17.43 -11.18
CA LEU A 440 3.65 16.35 -11.12
C LEU A 440 4.27 15.08 -11.71
N VAL A 441 4.26 13.98 -10.95
CA VAL A 441 4.79 12.68 -11.37
C VAL A 441 3.74 11.59 -11.26
N GLY A 442 3.99 10.46 -11.92
CA GLY A 442 3.04 9.37 -12.09
C GLY A 442 2.68 9.24 -13.57
N GLU A 443 2.97 8.10 -14.17
CA GLU A 443 2.64 7.86 -15.57
C GLU A 443 1.12 7.85 -15.79
N VAL A 444 0.68 8.57 -16.82
CA VAL A 444 -0.74 8.78 -17.14
C VAL A 444 -1.07 8.11 -18.47
N PRO A 445 -2.13 7.30 -18.58
CA PRO A 445 -2.53 6.73 -19.85
C PRO A 445 -3.09 7.78 -20.80
N ALA A 446 -2.67 7.72 -22.07
CA ALA A 446 -3.15 8.58 -23.14
C ALA A 446 -4.47 8.04 -23.71
N ARG A 447 -5.56 8.81 -23.51
CA ARG A 447 -6.94 8.41 -23.84
C ARG A 447 -7.46 9.19 -25.05
N ARG A 448 -8.09 8.50 -26.02
CA ARG A 448 -8.72 9.16 -27.19
C ARG A 448 -9.97 9.98 -26.84
N GLY A 449 -10.66 9.65 -25.74
CA GLY A 449 -11.92 10.26 -25.32
C GLY A 449 -11.87 11.04 -24.00
N GLY A 450 -10.69 11.34 -23.46
CA GLY A 450 -10.55 11.98 -22.15
C GLY A 450 -10.92 11.06 -20.97
N ALA A 451 -11.00 11.61 -19.75
CA ALA A 451 -11.40 10.89 -18.55
C ALA A 451 -12.88 10.47 -18.58
N SER A 452 -13.22 9.34 -17.94
CA SER A 452 -14.59 8.83 -17.87
C SER A 452 -15.22 9.13 -16.52
N LEU A 453 -16.53 9.36 -16.49
CA LEU A 453 -17.30 9.48 -15.25
C LEU A 453 -17.82 8.13 -14.75
N LEU A 454 -17.83 7.11 -15.61
CA LEU A 454 -18.35 5.78 -15.34
C LEU A 454 -17.37 4.73 -15.88
N PRO A 455 -17.42 3.48 -15.40
CA PRO A 455 -16.69 2.40 -16.04
C PRO A 455 -17.04 2.33 -17.54
N ARG A 456 -16.02 2.24 -18.39
CA ARG A 456 -16.18 2.30 -19.85
C ARG A 456 -16.74 0.99 -20.38
N PRO A 457 -17.68 0.99 -21.33
CA PRO A 457 -18.00 -0.22 -22.08
C PRO A 457 -16.73 -0.78 -22.75
N ALA A 458 -16.43 -2.06 -22.55
CA ALA A 458 -15.24 -2.70 -23.13
C ALA A 458 -15.39 -2.97 -24.65
N ASP A 459 -16.63 -3.03 -25.13
CA ASP A 459 -17.02 -3.46 -26.47
C ASP A 459 -17.28 -2.29 -27.44
N VAL A 460 -16.73 -1.10 -27.16
CA VAL A 460 -16.81 0.06 -28.05
C VAL A 460 -15.45 0.38 -28.66
N SER A 461 -15.46 0.83 -29.92
CA SER A 461 -14.25 1.32 -30.58
C SER A 461 -13.66 2.49 -29.81
N ASN A 462 -12.33 2.50 -29.62
CA ASN A 462 -11.57 3.53 -28.89
C ASN A 462 -11.64 3.50 -27.35
N ALA A 463 -12.03 2.36 -26.75
CA ALA A 463 -11.98 2.18 -25.30
C ALA A 463 -10.53 2.06 -24.76
N GLU A 464 -9.59 1.62 -25.60
CA GLU A 464 -8.21 1.33 -25.21
C GLU A 464 -7.30 2.57 -25.10
N TRP A 465 -6.25 2.43 -24.29
CA TRP A 465 -5.17 3.40 -24.19
C TRP A 465 -4.31 3.39 -25.45
N THR A 466 -3.79 4.55 -25.82
CA THR A 466 -2.91 4.71 -27.00
C THR A 466 -1.43 4.79 -26.66
N GLY A 467 -1.10 4.69 -25.37
CA GLY A 467 0.22 4.89 -24.81
C GLY A 467 0.12 5.62 -23.48
N THR A 468 1.20 6.31 -23.10
CA THR A 468 1.24 7.19 -21.93
C THR A 468 1.54 8.63 -22.36
N VAL A 469 1.14 9.60 -21.53
CA VAL A 469 1.55 10.99 -21.70
C VAL A 469 3.07 11.07 -21.51
N PRO A 470 3.82 11.67 -22.46
CA PRO A 470 5.27 11.84 -22.31
C PRO A 470 5.63 12.64 -21.06
N PHE A 471 6.70 12.27 -20.36
CA PHE A 471 7.10 12.93 -19.11
C PHE A 471 7.38 14.43 -19.31
N ASP A 472 7.97 14.83 -20.44
CA ASP A 472 8.26 16.24 -20.74
C ASP A 472 7.00 17.09 -20.96
N GLU A 473 5.84 16.45 -21.17
CA GLU A 473 4.52 17.12 -21.23
C GLU A 473 3.86 17.20 -19.84
N MET A 474 4.39 16.52 -18.83
CA MET A 474 3.85 16.56 -17.48
C MET A 474 4.12 17.93 -16.81
N PRO A 475 3.13 18.54 -16.15
CA PRO A 475 3.27 19.86 -15.54
C PRO A 475 4.43 19.93 -14.52
N PHE A 476 5.25 20.98 -14.67
CA PHE A 476 6.31 21.31 -13.72
C PHE A 476 6.55 22.81 -13.69
N ARG A 477 7.18 23.29 -12.62
CA ARG A 477 7.61 24.67 -12.47
C ARG A 477 8.93 24.77 -11.72
N VAL A 478 9.70 25.80 -12.05
CA VAL A 478 10.97 26.13 -11.41
C VAL A 478 11.04 27.64 -11.21
N ASN A 479 11.47 28.07 -10.02
CA ASN A 479 11.72 29.48 -9.68
C ASN A 479 10.66 30.47 -10.19
N PRO A 480 9.36 30.28 -9.87
CA PRO A 480 8.32 31.20 -10.34
C PRO A 480 8.56 32.62 -9.77
N GLU A 481 8.14 33.65 -10.51
CA GLU A 481 8.29 35.06 -10.08
C GLU A 481 7.61 35.35 -8.74
N CYS A 482 6.50 34.65 -8.45
CA CYS A 482 5.84 34.76 -7.15
C CYS A 482 6.71 34.25 -6.01
N GLY A 483 7.81 33.54 -6.26
CA GLY A 483 8.81 33.14 -5.26
C GLY A 483 8.33 32.06 -4.28
N TYR A 484 7.22 31.38 -4.56
CA TYR A 484 6.73 30.23 -3.79
C TYR A 484 6.00 29.21 -4.68
N LEU A 485 5.94 27.96 -4.22
CA LEU A 485 5.13 26.88 -4.78
C LEU A 485 4.42 26.18 -3.63
N ALA A 486 3.18 25.73 -3.83
CA ALA A 486 2.42 25.00 -2.83
C ALA A 486 1.46 24.03 -3.50
N THR A 487 1.18 22.92 -2.83
CA THR A 487 0.12 21.98 -3.25
C THR A 487 -0.65 21.49 -2.02
N ALA A 488 -1.95 21.30 -2.19
CA ALA A 488 -2.87 20.85 -1.14
C ALA A 488 -3.88 19.83 -1.68
N ASN A 489 -3.41 18.92 -2.55
CA ASN A 489 -4.23 17.97 -3.32
C ASN A 489 -5.26 18.61 -4.25
N ASP A 490 -5.15 19.91 -4.49
CA ASP A 490 -5.88 20.62 -5.52
C ASP A 490 -5.49 20.11 -6.91
N PRO A 491 -6.36 20.27 -7.93
CA PRO A 491 -6.05 19.85 -9.29
C PRO A 491 -4.70 20.42 -9.75
N PRO A 492 -3.75 19.57 -10.16
CA PRO A 492 -2.40 20.03 -10.49
C PRO A 492 -2.44 20.85 -11.78
N THR A 493 -2.32 22.16 -11.66
CA THR A 493 -2.33 23.08 -12.79
C THR A 493 -0.98 23.78 -12.95
N ALA A 494 -0.63 24.09 -14.19
CA ALA A 494 0.58 24.84 -14.53
C ALA A 494 0.48 26.33 -14.22
N GLU A 495 -0.71 26.85 -13.86
CA GLU A 495 -0.92 28.22 -13.36
C GLU A 495 -1.21 28.22 -11.86
N PRO A 496 -0.77 29.22 -11.07
CA PRO A 496 -1.00 29.19 -9.64
C PRO A 496 -2.50 29.37 -9.40
N THR A 497 -3.15 28.45 -8.68
CA THR A 497 -4.45 28.75 -8.11
C THR A 497 -4.23 29.91 -7.14
N PRO A 498 -4.84 31.09 -7.35
CA PRO A 498 -4.74 32.17 -6.37
C PRO A 498 -5.21 31.63 -5.02
N PRO A 499 -4.55 31.98 -3.90
CA PRO A 499 -5.10 31.63 -2.59
C PRO A 499 -6.54 32.14 -2.54
N ALA A 500 -7.45 31.28 -2.10
CA ALA A 500 -8.83 31.70 -1.87
C ALA A 500 -8.80 32.97 -1.00
N PRO A 501 -9.60 34.00 -1.30
CA PRO A 501 -9.69 35.17 -0.45
C PRO A 501 -9.95 34.70 0.98
N LEU A 502 -9.11 35.13 1.92
CA LEU A 502 -9.44 34.94 3.34
C LEU A 502 -10.84 35.52 3.53
N PRO A 503 -11.78 34.79 4.18
CA PRO A 503 -13.09 35.34 4.43
C PRO A 503 -12.92 36.69 5.10
N GLU A 504 -13.51 37.75 4.53
CA GLU A 504 -13.47 39.10 5.10
C GLU A 504 -14.19 39.09 6.45
N GLY A 505 -13.45 38.74 7.48
CA GLY A 505 -13.88 38.69 8.86
C GLY A 505 -12.76 39.28 9.70
N LYS A 506 -13.08 40.36 10.40
CA LYS A 506 -12.22 41.07 11.36
C LYS A 506 -11.88 40.19 12.56
N GLY A 507 -11.13 39.13 12.35
CA GLY A 507 -10.49 38.36 13.40
C GLY A 507 -9.04 38.75 13.45
N GLU A 508 -8.70 39.76 14.26
CA GLU A 508 -7.36 39.86 14.81
C GLU A 508 -7.09 38.55 15.57
N PHE A 509 -6.42 37.61 14.92
CA PHE A 509 -5.77 36.53 15.67
C PHE A 509 -4.52 37.15 16.27
N GLU A 510 -4.66 37.74 17.46
CA GLU A 510 -3.54 37.84 18.40
C GLU A 510 -3.17 36.41 18.81
N ALA A 511 -2.41 35.73 17.96
CA ALA A 511 -1.63 34.60 18.42
C ALA A 511 -0.49 35.19 19.25
N GLU A 512 -0.65 35.27 20.57
CA GLU A 512 0.51 35.39 21.45
C GLU A 512 1.45 34.22 21.11
N PRO A 513 2.69 34.49 20.66
CA PRO A 513 3.62 33.42 20.37
C PRO A 513 4.01 32.77 21.69
N THR A 514 3.37 31.64 22.02
CA THR A 514 3.84 30.78 23.11
C THR A 514 5.21 30.26 22.70
N PRO A 515 6.31 30.62 23.39
CA PRO A 515 7.63 30.10 23.04
C PRO A 515 7.62 28.57 23.18
N PRO A 516 8.30 27.84 22.27
CA PRO A 516 8.38 26.39 22.38
C PRO A 516 8.97 26.01 23.75
N ALA A 517 8.41 24.98 24.37
CA ALA A 517 8.93 24.44 25.62
C ALA A 517 10.43 24.10 25.45
N PRO A 518 11.29 24.40 26.45
CA PRO A 518 12.71 24.09 26.36
C PRO A 518 12.91 22.60 26.11
N LEU A 519 13.73 22.25 25.12
CA LEU A 519 14.15 20.88 24.89
C LEU A 519 14.93 20.38 26.12
N PRO A 520 14.61 19.21 26.68
CA PRO A 520 15.39 18.64 27.77
C PRO A 520 16.81 18.30 27.28
N GLU A 521 17.80 18.80 28.01
CA GLU A 521 19.23 18.54 27.78
C GLU A 521 19.50 17.02 27.76
N GLY A 522 20.03 16.54 26.62
CA GLY A 522 20.33 15.14 26.39
C GLY A 522 21.61 14.71 27.10
N LYS A 523 21.48 13.73 28.00
CA LYS A 523 22.64 12.99 28.52
C LYS A 523 23.10 11.96 27.49
N GLY A 524 24.33 12.17 26.98
CA GLY A 524 25.28 11.15 26.57
C GLY A 524 24.86 10.19 25.45
N GLU A 525 25.47 10.37 24.28
CA GLU A 525 25.47 9.43 23.16
C GLU A 525 25.99 8.05 23.61
N LYS A 526 25.31 6.98 23.18
CA LYS A 526 25.85 5.61 23.23
C LYS A 526 26.24 5.21 21.82
N GLU A 527 27.54 5.23 21.56
CA GLU A 527 28.13 4.74 20.32
C GLU A 527 28.09 3.20 20.27
N LEU A 528 27.80 2.68 19.09
CA LEU A 528 28.04 1.30 18.70
C LEU A 528 29.03 1.34 17.54
N SER A 529 30.14 0.61 17.67
CA SER A 529 31.06 0.30 16.59
C SER A 529 31.05 -1.21 16.42
N ALA A 530 30.84 -1.72 15.20
CA ALA A 530 30.79 -3.17 14.92
C ALA A 530 31.83 -3.55 13.85
N ASN A 531 32.63 -4.58 14.13
CA ASN A 531 33.51 -5.24 13.16
C ASN A 531 33.02 -6.69 12.99
N VAL A 532 32.67 -7.11 11.78
CA VAL A 532 32.22 -8.49 11.51
C VAL A 532 33.05 -9.12 10.40
N VAL A 533 33.66 -10.27 10.73
CA VAL A 533 34.48 -11.11 9.83
C VAL A 533 33.60 -12.09 9.07
N SER A 534 33.74 -12.14 7.74
CA SER A 534 33.09 -13.11 6.84
C SER A 534 33.66 -14.52 7.03
N SER A 535 32.82 -15.56 7.08
CA SER A 535 33.27 -16.94 6.95
C SER A 535 32.66 -17.61 5.73
N THR A 536 33.51 -17.97 4.78
CA THR A 536 33.21 -18.90 3.68
C THR A 536 33.11 -20.35 4.19
N ALA A 537 32.34 -21.16 3.49
CA ALA A 537 31.81 -22.46 3.88
C ALA A 537 32.85 -23.58 4.17
N GLY A 538 32.44 -24.53 5.02
CA GLY A 538 33.04 -25.86 5.18
C GLY A 538 32.03 -26.86 5.77
N SER A 539 31.83 -28.00 5.09
CA SER A 539 30.83 -29.05 5.34
C SER A 539 30.99 -29.82 6.67
N PRO A 540 29.94 -30.50 7.19
CA PRO A 540 29.99 -31.20 8.47
C PRO A 540 30.26 -32.72 8.31
N THR A 541 30.98 -33.29 9.27
CA THR A 541 30.99 -34.75 9.52
C THR A 541 30.89 -35.07 11.02
N SER A 542 29.94 -35.98 11.30
CA SER A 542 29.91 -37.02 12.34
C SER A 542 29.91 -36.68 13.85
N SER A 543 28.80 -37.07 14.48
CA SER A 543 28.52 -37.42 15.90
C SER A 543 29.39 -38.61 16.42
N PRO A 544 29.11 -39.32 17.57
CA PRO A 544 28.23 -39.08 18.74
C PRO A 544 28.78 -39.56 20.13
N PHE A 545 27.92 -39.48 21.18
CA PHE A 545 27.81 -40.26 22.46
C PHE A 545 28.48 -39.72 23.78
N PRO A 546 28.04 -40.11 25.01
CA PRO A 546 26.68 -39.95 25.59
C PRO A 546 26.55 -39.78 27.14
N SER A 547 25.29 -39.56 27.56
CA SER A 547 24.56 -40.07 28.75
C SER A 547 25.13 -39.97 30.18
N GLY A 548 24.30 -39.44 31.10
CA GLY A 548 24.38 -39.66 32.54
C GLY A 548 23.00 -39.48 33.22
N ARG A 549 22.61 -40.45 34.05
CA ARG A 549 21.31 -40.66 34.69
C ARG A 549 21.10 -39.83 35.97
N GLY A 550 19.85 -39.70 36.41
CA GLY A 550 19.46 -39.44 37.81
C GLY A 550 17.94 -39.48 38.01
N ALA A 551 17.45 -40.32 38.92
CA ALA A 551 16.05 -40.67 39.15
C ALA A 551 15.58 -40.35 40.59
N GLY A 552 14.26 -40.28 40.79
CA GLY A 552 13.52 -40.35 42.07
C GLY A 552 12.66 -39.10 42.34
N GLY A 553 11.39 -39.14 42.76
CA GLY A 553 10.44 -40.21 43.07
C GLY A 553 9.20 -39.62 43.78
N VAL A 554 8.00 -40.10 43.37
CA VAL A 554 6.73 -40.31 44.12
C VAL A 554 6.01 -39.16 44.87
N GLY A 555 4.71 -39.00 44.57
CA GLY A 555 3.71 -38.41 45.47
C GLY A 555 2.32 -38.20 44.81
N SER A 556 1.35 -39.03 45.17
CA SER A 556 -0.04 -39.10 44.67
C SER A 556 -1.06 -38.40 45.60
N SER A 557 -2.13 -37.80 45.06
CA SER A 557 -3.53 -37.94 45.57
C SER A 557 -4.57 -37.11 44.78
N ASP A 558 -5.55 -37.81 44.21
CA ASP A 558 -7.02 -37.60 44.21
C ASP A 558 -7.69 -36.21 43.94
N ASN A 559 -8.39 -36.15 42.79
CA ASN A 559 -9.79 -35.75 42.46
C ASN A 559 -10.68 -34.96 43.47
N PRO A 560 -11.86 -34.36 43.09
CA PRO A 560 -12.57 -34.36 41.80
C PRO A 560 -13.22 -33.02 41.35
N SER A 561 -13.85 -33.05 40.16
CA SER A 561 -14.80 -32.08 39.59
C SER A 561 -16.07 -31.84 40.44
N PRO A 562 -16.89 -30.82 40.08
CA PRO A 562 -18.29 -31.13 39.76
C PRO A 562 -18.90 -30.28 38.61
N THR A 563 -19.63 -30.95 37.71
CA THR A 563 -20.83 -30.46 37.00
C THR A 563 -22.07 -30.65 37.88
N PRO A 564 -23.15 -29.85 37.76
CA PRO A 564 -24.41 -30.29 37.08
C PRO A 564 -25.31 -29.10 36.59
N PRO A 565 -26.60 -29.27 36.19
CA PRO A 565 -27.30 -30.31 35.40
C PRO A 565 -28.17 -29.77 34.22
N LEU A 566 -28.76 -30.72 33.49
CA LEU A 566 -29.73 -30.64 32.38
C LEU A 566 -31.21 -30.54 32.82
N SER A 567 -32.07 -29.97 31.95
CA SER A 567 -33.45 -30.38 31.56
C SER A 567 -34.13 -29.20 30.82
N GLY A 568 -34.98 -29.31 29.79
CA GLY A 568 -35.55 -30.41 29.01
C GLY A 568 -36.61 -29.84 28.02
N GLU A 569 -36.94 -30.63 26.98
CA GLU A 569 -38.11 -30.54 26.05
C GLU A 569 -38.04 -29.57 24.84
N GLY A 570 -38.41 -29.93 23.60
CA GLY A 570 -38.89 -31.17 23.00
C GLY A 570 -39.07 -31.03 21.48
N LEU A 571 -38.87 -32.15 20.77
CA LEU A 571 -39.49 -32.61 19.51
C LEU A 571 -39.97 -31.60 18.45
N ASN A 572 -39.37 -31.63 17.25
CA ASN A 572 -40.10 -32.18 16.09
C ASN A 572 -39.19 -32.54 14.91
N THR A 573 -39.52 -33.68 14.32
CA THR A 573 -38.88 -34.42 13.24
C THR A 573 -39.34 -33.96 11.85
N ALA A 574 -38.46 -33.96 10.84
CA ALA A 574 -38.81 -34.34 9.47
C ALA A 574 -37.54 -34.70 8.69
N ASP A 575 -37.30 -36.01 8.65
CA ASP A 575 -36.38 -36.71 7.76
C ASP A 575 -36.95 -36.68 6.32
N ASN A 576 -36.11 -36.47 5.31
CA ASN A 576 -36.33 -37.14 4.03
C ASN A 576 -35.01 -37.34 3.30
N SER A 577 -34.45 -38.52 3.49
CA SER A 577 -33.39 -39.11 2.70
C SER A 577 -34.00 -39.84 1.51
N SER A 578 -33.36 -39.77 0.34
CA SER A 578 -32.90 -40.96 -0.41
C SER A 578 -32.55 -40.60 -1.87
N SER A 579 -31.26 -40.73 -2.17
CA SER A 579 -30.74 -41.05 -3.50
C SER A 579 -31.26 -42.42 -3.97
N PRO A 580 -31.21 -42.74 -5.27
CA PRO A 580 -30.10 -43.62 -5.70
C PRO A 580 -29.57 -43.36 -7.13
N PHE A 581 -28.26 -43.54 -7.29
CA PHE A 581 -27.61 -44.03 -8.53
C PHE A 581 -27.61 -45.58 -8.46
N PRO A 582 -27.49 -46.38 -9.56
CA PRO A 582 -26.45 -46.19 -10.58
C PRO A 582 -26.74 -46.62 -12.04
N SER A 583 -25.89 -46.10 -12.94
CA SER A 583 -25.28 -46.68 -14.17
C SER A 583 -26.10 -47.52 -15.17
N GLY A 584 -26.05 -47.13 -16.44
CA GLY A 584 -26.31 -48.02 -17.58
C GLY A 584 -26.24 -47.33 -18.94
N ARG A 585 -25.34 -47.83 -19.81
CA ARG A 585 -25.01 -47.36 -21.17
C ARG A 585 -26.15 -47.50 -22.18
N GLY A 586 -26.11 -46.73 -23.28
CA GLY A 586 -26.57 -47.22 -24.61
C GLY A 586 -27.18 -46.20 -25.58
N ALA A 587 -26.38 -45.85 -26.60
CA ALA A 587 -26.72 -45.64 -28.03
C ALA A 587 -27.96 -44.82 -28.48
N GLY A 588 -27.67 -43.78 -29.28
CA GLY A 588 -28.08 -43.66 -30.69
C GLY A 588 -29.57 -43.61 -31.03
N GLY A 589 -30.00 -42.44 -31.51
CA GLY A 589 -31.30 -42.19 -32.14
C GLY A 589 -31.56 -40.71 -32.26
#